data_AF-A0A061HXG4-F1
#
_entry.id   AF-A0A061HXG4-F1
#
_cell.length_a   1.000
_cell.length_b   1.000
_cell.length_c   1.000
_cell.angle_alpha   90.00
_cell.angle_beta   90.00
_cell.angle_gamma   90.00
#
_symmetry.space_group_name_H-M   'P 1'
#
loop_
_entity.id
_entity.type
_entity.pdbx_description
1 polymer ?
#
loop_
_entity_poly.entity_id
_entity_poly.type
_entity_poly.pdbx_seq_one_letter_code
_entity_poly.pdbx_strand_id
1 'polypeptide(L)'
;MRSLEEWMRTIQMVANSLKHRDPGDNALEYKCGSPSDSSSSEMMEVAVNKARAKVTMNDFDYLKLLGKGTFGKVILVREKATGRYYAMKILRKEVIIAK
;
A
#
# COMPACT_ATOMS: atom_id res chain seq x y z
N MET A 1 -12.28 -16.25 34.29
CA MET A 1 -11.99 -16.23 32.84
C MET A 1 -12.70 -15.00 32.28
N ARG A 2 -12.00 -14.02 31.68
CA ARG A 2 -12.68 -12.91 31.00
C ARG A 2 -13.47 -13.47 29.82
N SER A 3 -14.72 -13.06 29.65
CA SER A 3 -15.53 -13.55 28.53
C SER A 3 -14.97 -12.97 27.21
N LEU A 4 -15.15 -13.70 26.12
CA LEU A 4 -14.77 -13.22 24.78
C LEU A 4 -15.40 -11.85 24.48
N GLU A 5 -16.60 -11.60 25.00
CA GLU A 5 -17.34 -10.35 24.85
C GLU A 5 -16.65 -9.15 25.50
N GLU A 6 -16.12 -9.30 26.71
CA GLU A 6 -15.39 -8.22 27.40
C GLU A 6 -14.14 -7.81 26.62
N TRP A 7 -13.45 -8.78 26.04
CA TRP A 7 -12.27 -8.53 25.22
C TRP A 7 -12.61 -7.84 23.91
N MET A 8 -13.65 -8.29 23.21
CA MET A 8 -14.14 -7.65 21.99
C MET A 8 -14.59 -6.21 22.24
N ARG A 9 -15.33 -5.95 23.33
CA ARG A 9 -15.75 -4.59 23.71
C ARG A 9 -14.55 -3.68 23.98
N THR A 10 -13.54 -4.20 24.66
CA THR A 10 -12.31 -3.44 24.95
C THR A 10 -11.57 -3.09 23.65
N ILE A 11 -11.40 -4.05 22.74
CA ILE A 11 -10.76 -3.81 21.43
C ILE A 11 -11.55 -2.79 20.62
N GLN A 12 -12.87 -2.92 20.57
CA GLN A 12 -13.72 -2.01 19.82
C GLN A 12 -13.63 -0.58 20.35
N MET A 13 -13.60 -0.42 21.68
CA MET A 13 -13.42 0.88 22.33
C MET A 13 -12.07 1.51 21.95
N VAL A 14 -10.97 0.77 22.08
CA VAL A 14 -9.62 1.25 21.71
C VAL A 14 -9.56 1.61 20.22
N ALA A 15 -10.10 0.77 19.34
CA ALA A 15 -10.12 1.03 17.89
C ALA A 15 -10.88 2.31 17.54
N ASN A 16 -12.02 2.56 18.18
CA ASN A 16 -12.80 3.78 17.96
C ASN A 16 -12.06 5.03 18.45
N SER A 17 -11.39 4.95 19.61
CA SER A 17 -10.55 6.05 20.11
C SER A 17 -9.41 6.41 19.17
N LEU A 18 -8.84 5.44 18.43
CA LEU A 18 -7.78 5.68 17.44
C LEU A 18 -8.29 6.27 16.12
N LYS A 19 -9.57 6.05 15.75
CA LYS A 19 -10.15 6.55 14.50
C LYS A 19 -10.39 8.06 14.48
N HIS A 20 -10.50 8.70 15.64
CA HIS A 20 -10.67 10.15 15.76
C HIS A 20 -9.36 10.94 15.81
N ARG A 21 -8.21 10.29 15.56
CA ARG A 21 -6.93 10.97 15.42
C ARG A 21 -6.81 11.50 13.98
N ASP A 22 -6.94 12.81 13.84
CA ASP A 22 -6.92 13.53 12.56
C ASP A 22 -5.69 13.14 11.71
N PRO A 23 -5.82 12.93 10.38
CA PRO A 23 -4.70 12.58 9.50
C PRO A 23 -3.66 13.70 9.26
N GLY A 24 -3.80 14.85 9.92
CA GLY A 24 -3.11 16.09 9.57
C GLY A 24 -1.60 16.18 9.76
N ASP A 25 -0.97 15.30 10.56
CA ASP A 25 0.42 15.56 11.02
C ASP A 25 1.45 14.45 10.76
N ASN A 26 1.15 13.47 9.90
CA ASN A 26 2.18 12.48 9.55
C ASN A 26 2.05 11.96 8.10
N ALA A 27 1.99 12.90 7.16
CA ALA A 27 2.40 12.65 5.79
C ALA A 27 3.92 12.42 5.76
N LEU A 28 4.39 11.31 6.34
CA LEU A 28 5.74 10.82 6.11
C LEU A 28 5.80 10.41 4.64
N GLU A 29 6.39 11.28 3.84
CA GLU A 29 6.88 11.02 2.51
C GLU A 29 7.68 9.71 2.56
N TYR A 30 7.11 8.63 2.00
CA TYR A 30 7.81 7.37 1.82
C TYR A 30 8.85 7.57 0.71
N LYS A 31 9.98 8.22 1.05
CA LYS A 31 11.18 8.09 0.24
C LYS A 31 11.68 6.66 0.39
N CYS A 32 11.36 5.82 -0.59
CA CYS A 32 12.05 4.55 -0.78
C CYS A 32 13.48 4.87 -1.22
N GLY A 33 14.36 5.06 -0.24
CA GLY A 33 15.80 5.16 -0.47
C GLY A 33 16.35 3.77 -0.75
N SER A 34 16.76 3.53 -1.99
CA SER A 34 17.57 2.37 -2.34
C SER A 34 18.99 2.55 -1.77
N PRO A 35 19.57 1.57 -1.06
CA PRO A 35 20.99 1.60 -0.71
C PRO A 35 21.79 0.80 -1.75
N SER A 36 22.55 1.50 -2.60
CA SER A 36 23.69 0.99 -3.41
C SER A 36 23.96 2.02 -4.53
N ASP A 37 25.16 2.43 -4.91
CA ASP A 37 26.53 2.42 -4.36
C ASP A 37 27.32 3.31 -5.35
N SER A 38 28.31 4.06 -4.87
CA SER A 38 29.44 4.65 -5.62
C SER A 38 29.23 5.72 -6.73
N SER A 39 29.68 6.96 -6.43
CA SER A 39 30.44 7.88 -7.30
C SER A 39 29.94 8.16 -8.73
N SER A 40 29.28 9.30 -8.95
CA SER A 40 29.77 10.45 -9.74
C SER A 40 28.63 11.45 -9.95
N SER A 41 28.98 12.73 -10.02
CA SER A 41 28.14 13.91 -10.27
C SER A 41 27.12 13.68 -11.41
N GLU A 42 25.94 14.31 -11.34
CA GLU A 42 25.40 15.30 -12.32
C GLU A 42 23.85 15.46 -12.16
N MET A 43 23.45 16.69 -11.83
CA MET A 43 22.20 17.39 -12.19
C MET A 43 20.84 16.75 -11.83
N MET A 44 20.30 17.16 -10.68
CA MET A 44 18.91 16.94 -10.28
C MET A 44 17.97 17.87 -11.07
N GLU A 45 17.49 17.41 -12.22
CA GLU A 45 16.39 18.07 -12.94
C GLU A 45 15.10 17.99 -12.10
N VAL A 46 14.53 19.16 -11.84
CA VAL A 46 13.35 19.38 -11.02
C VAL A 46 12.12 18.82 -11.73
N ALA A 47 11.73 17.59 -11.38
CA ALA A 47 10.46 17.04 -11.80
C ALA A 47 9.32 17.69 -10.98
N VAL A 48 8.85 18.82 -11.53
CA VAL A 48 7.59 19.52 -11.27
C VAL A 48 6.54 18.64 -10.60
N ASN A 49 5.97 19.16 -9.52
CA ASN A 49 4.75 18.69 -8.85
C ASN A 49 3.56 18.66 -9.83
N LYS A 50 3.56 17.74 -10.78
CA LYS A 50 2.36 17.37 -11.52
C LYS A 50 1.48 16.69 -10.50
N ALA A 51 0.31 17.28 -10.21
CA ALA A 51 -0.73 16.66 -9.39
C ALA A 51 -0.81 15.18 -9.80
N ARG A 52 -0.37 14.28 -8.91
CA ARG A 52 -0.17 12.87 -9.26
C ARG A 52 -1.52 12.36 -9.75
N ALA A 53 -1.62 12.10 -11.06
CA ALA A 53 -2.83 11.55 -11.64
C ALA A 53 -3.19 10.28 -10.86
N LYS A 54 -4.48 10.11 -10.56
CA LYS A 54 -4.94 8.92 -9.82
C LYS A 54 -4.51 7.69 -10.61
N VAL A 55 -3.65 6.88 -10.01
CA VAL A 55 -3.21 5.61 -10.59
C VAL A 55 -4.37 4.62 -10.51
N THR A 56 -4.61 3.92 -11.61
CA THR A 56 -5.71 2.98 -11.79
C THR A 56 -5.18 1.59 -12.17
N MET A 57 -6.05 0.60 -12.15
CA MET A 57 -5.71 -0.77 -12.57
C MET A 57 -5.34 -0.87 -14.06
N ASN A 58 -5.74 0.11 -14.87
CA ASN A 58 -5.48 0.12 -16.32
C ASN A 58 -4.05 0.57 -16.66
N ASP A 59 -3.34 1.16 -15.72
CA ASP A 59 -1.96 1.63 -15.89
C ASP A 59 -0.93 0.49 -15.82
N PHE A 60 -1.39 -0.74 -15.57
CA PHE A 60 -0.55 -1.91 -15.39
C PHE A 60 -0.91 -3.04 -16.36
N ASP A 61 0.11 -3.76 -16.80
CA ASP A 61 -0.01 -5.04 -17.50
C ASP A 61 0.17 -6.20 -16.51
N TYR A 62 -0.76 -7.15 -16.52
CA TYR A 62 -0.70 -8.35 -15.68
C TYR A 62 0.13 -9.42 -16.38
N LEU A 63 1.20 -9.88 -15.71
CA LEU A 63 2.17 -10.79 -16.34
C LEU A 63 2.05 -12.20 -15.77
N LYS A 64 2.25 -12.36 -14.46
CA LYS A 64 2.34 -13.69 -13.84
C LYS A 64 1.76 -13.71 -12.45
N LEU A 65 0.95 -14.70 -12.15
CA LEU A 65 0.51 -14.95 -10.78
C LEU A 65 1.69 -15.40 -9.90
N LEU A 66 1.93 -14.69 -8.80
CA LEU A 66 2.98 -15.00 -7.83
C LEU A 66 2.46 -15.83 -6.65
N GLY A 67 1.21 -15.64 -6.24
CA GLY A 67 0.62 -16.40 -5.13
C GLY A 67 -0.88 -16.23 -4.99
N LYS A 68 -1.53 -17.23 -4.38
CA LYS A 68 -2.95 -17.21 -3.98
C LYS A 68 -3.03 -17.45 -2.48
N GLY A 69 -3.91 -16.72 -1.80
CA GLY A 69 -4.22 -16.90 -0.38
C GLY A 69 -5.72 -16.75 -0.13
N THR A 70 -6.13 -16.89 1.13
CA THR A 70 -7.54 -16.77 1.55
C THR A 70 -8.13 -15.41 1.20
N PHE A 71 -7.36 -14.34 1.43
CA PHE A 71 -7.81 -12.96 1.24
C PHE A 71 -7.65 -12.45 -0.20
N GLY A 72 -7.06 -13.23 -1.11
CA GLY A 72 -6.89 -12.81 -2.50
C GLY A 72 -5.67 -13.39 -3.21
N LYS A 73 -5.05 -12.59 -4.07
CA LYS A 73 -3.93 -13.03 -4.93
C LYS A 73 -2.86 -11.95 -5.10
N VAL A 74 -1.64 -12.39 -5.39
CA VAL A 74 -0.51 -11.52 -5.72
C VAL A 74 -0.10 -11.78 -7.17
N ILE A 75 -0.03 -10.73 -7.98
CA ILE A 75 0.31 -10.82 -9.41
C ILE A 75 1.53 -9.93 -9.70
N LEU A 76 2.51 -10.44 -10.43
CA LEU A 76 3.56 -9.67 -11.07
C LEU A 76 2.94 -8.82 -12.16
N VAL A 77 3.12 -7.51 -12.06
CA VAL A 77 2.63 -6.52 -13.02
C VAL A 77 3.77 -5.66 -13.53
N ARG A 78 3.57 -5.05 -14.70
CA ARG A 78 4.46 -4.02 -15.25
C ARG A 78 3.68 -2.72 -15.40
N GLU A 79 4.21 -1.62 -14.88
CA GLU A 79 3.63 -0.29 -15.10
C GLU A 79 3.88 0.13 -16.56
N LYS A 80 2.84 0.56 -17.27
CA LYS A 80 2.92 0.92 -18.69
C LYS A 80 3.77 2.16 -18.94
N ALA A 81 3.68 3.15 -18.05
CA ALA A 81 4.37 4.43 -18.20
C ALA A 81 5.89 4.31 -18.02
N THR A 82 6.33 3.56 -17.00
CA THR A 82 7.75 3.47 -16.63
C THR A 82 8.41 2.15 -17.06
N GLY A 83 7.61 1.13 -17.39
CA GLY A 83 8.07 -0.21 -17.65
C GLY A 83 8.56 -0.97 -16.41
N ARG A 84 8.44 -0.41 -15.20
CA ARG A 84 8.90 -1.03 -13.94
C ARG A 84 7.99 -2.18 -13.51
N TYR A 85 8.59 -3.20 -12.91
CA TYR A 85 7.89 -4.39 -12.43
C TYR A 85 7.52 -4.27 -10.95
N TYR A 86 6.33 -4.74 -10.59
CA TYR A 86 5.79 -4.70 -9.23
C TYR A 86 5.03 -5.98 -8.88
N ALA A 87 4.85 -6.25 -7.59
CA ALA A 87 3.92 -7.27 -7.10
C ALA A 87 2.62 -6.61 -6.62
N MET A 88 1.53 -6.81 -7.36
CA MET A 88 0.22 -6.28 -7.03
C MET A 88 -0.55 -7.25 -6.12
N LYS A 89 -0.83 -6.83 -4.88
CA LYS A 89 -1.66 -7.57 -3.92
C LYS A 89 -3.13 -7.19 -4.10
N ILE A 90 -3.91 -8.10 -4.65
CA ILE A 90 -5.34 -7.92 -4.91
C ILE A 90 -6.12 -8.61 -3.80
N LEU A 91 -6.83 -7.82 -2.99
CA LEU A 91 -7.59 -8.27 -1.84
C LEU A 91 -9.09 -8.28 -2.12
N ARG A 92 -9.80 -9.32 -1.69
CA ARG A 92 -11.27 -9.40 -1.80
C ARG A 92 -11.89 -8.72 -0.58
N LYS A 93 -12.53 -7.56 -0.79
CA LYS A 93 -13.15 -6.76 0.27
C LYS A 93 -14.18 -7.55 1.09
N GLU A 94 -15.00 -8.35 0.42
CA GLU A 94 -16.04 -9.19 1.06
C GLU A 94 -15.44 -10.18 2.07
N VAL A 95 -14.35 -10.85 1.71
CA VAL A 95 -13.69 -11.85 2.57
C VAL A 95 -13.01 -11.21 3.77
N ILE A 96 -12.51 -9.97 3.60
CA ILE A 96 -11.88 -9.21 4.69
C ILE A 96 -12.92 -8.71 5.68
N ILE A 97 -14.10 -8.30 5.23
CA ILE A 97 -15.15 -7.78 6.11
C ILE A 97 -15.88 -8.92 6.85
N ALA A 98 -15.99 -10.08 6.22
CA ALA A 98 -16.68 -11.24 6.78
C ALA A 98 -15.90 -11.99 7.89
N LYS A 99 -14.65 -11.62 8.18
CA LYS A 99 -13.76 -12.35 9.10
C LYS A 99 -13.11 -11.41 10.10
#